data_AF-A0A2R4TBS2-F1
#
_entry.id   AF-A0A2R4TBS2-F1
#
_cell.length_a   1.000
_cell.length_b   1.000
_cell.length_c   1.000
_cell.angle_alpha   90.00
_cell.angle_beta   90.00
_cell.angle_gamma   90.00
#
_symmetry.space_group_name_H-M   'P 1'
#
loop_
_entity.id
_entity.type
_entity.pdbx_description
1 polymer ?
#
loop_
_entity_poly.entity_id
_entity_poly.type
_entity_poly.pdbx_seq_one_letter_code
_entity_poly.pdbx_strand_id
1 'polypeptide(L)'
;MKKTAGFTAVCAGVLVSFPLLILIELIGRYDRFSYGRHAPLIRKVVPWRTATYLAPLLPLFALLPPYVAHHAASWPGGEVLRGLVSALLVVTALGLAEVYSVCLHREAYIAAFEPWSLPADYAPLGAQPQRFADRRLQHLARVQLLYCVPLISTACVVGPRTGLLSSAVILLFLVKYLAPAWVDFEAYFHWDMHCQVLGLRGRQWLSSVWRLLSDWVMGPMIGSLPRFYATEHLMIHHPENAGPDDIHSPLPYDRSRVLEFCIFGLKTCFILLTSGNLAFHRRCRGSRRALLVLGVAAFWAGTAYLIATDRFLGYWLVGAALYRAVNTAKAQYVWHGLSDLRNPRHPKASTILWLPQEHLVAALDREPTGTKGAAHVTEVPVLGTDWAFYDNYHLIHHLYPRAHFTAYPELLRRTVPGLLDWGCVVMRLNVYETFVFDCWTGNFERIAQGLVTPMGDDLRLSFIRERMAPLPGHRSYSASLCEGRFGQAANSALVRGLRLVVQIH
;
A
#
# COMPACT_ATOMS: atom_id res chain seq x y z
N MET A 1 -4.23 37.64 -3.63
CA MET A 1 -3.24 36.63 -4.09
C MET A 1 -3.22 35.37 -3.22
N LYS A 2 -2.93 35.43 -1.90
CA LYS A 2 -2.86 34.23 -1.04
C LYS A 2 -4.16 33.40 -1.00
N LYS A 3 -5.33 34.03 -0.83
CA LYS A 3 -6.64 33.35 -0.84
C LYS A 3 -6.93 32.64 -2.16
N THR A 4 -6.67 33.32 -3.29
CA THR A 4 -6.84 32.75 -4.64
C THR A 4 -5.97 31.52 -4.83
N ALA A 5 -4.68 31.60 -4.51
CA ALA A 5 -3.77 30.46 -4.59
C ALA A 5 -4.19 29.30 -3.68
N GLY A 6 -4.67 29.61 -2.47
CA GLY A 6 -5.21 28.60 -1.56
C GLY A 6 -6.46 27.91 -2.11
N PHE A 7 -7.39 28.66 -2.71
CA PHE A 7 -8.57 28.09 -3.35
C PHE A 7 -8.21 27.23 -4.57
N THR A 8 -7.26 27.67 -5.39
CA THR A 8 -6.71 26.85 -6.48
C THR A 8 -6.14 25.54 -5.97
N ALA A 9 -5.41 25.56 -4.85
CA ALA A 9 -4.89 24.34 -4.24
C ALA A 9 -6.01 23.40 -3.74
N VAL A 10 -7.12 23.94 -3.21
CA VAL A 10 -8.30 23.14 -2.82
C VAL A 10 -8.93 22.48 -4.06
N CYS A 11 -9.18 23.24 -5.12
CA CYS A 11 -9.73 22.72 -6.36
C CYS A 11 -8.82 21.65 -6.99
N ALA A 12 -7.52 21.91 -7.07
CA ALA A 12 -6.54 20.94 -7.53
C ALA A 12 -6.51 19.69 -6.65
N GLY A 13 -6.65 19.86 -5.33
CA GLY A 13 -6.71 18.76 -4.39
C GLY A 13 -7.87 17.82 -4.67
N VAL A 14 -9.05 18.39 -4.92
CA VAL A 14 -10.24 17.61 -5.30
C VAL A 14 -10.06 16.97 -6.68
N LEU A 15 -9.63 17.73 -7.69
CA LEU A 15 -9.54 17.25 -9.08
C LEU A 15 -8.49 16.15 -9.27
N VAL A 16 -7.42 16.14 -8.46
CA VAL A 16 -6.35 15.14 -8.55
C VAL A 16 -6.58 14.00 -7.57
N SER A 17 -6.71 14.31 -6.28
CA SER A 17 -6.68 13.28 -5.23
C SER A 17 -7.98 12.49 -5.14
N PHE A 18 -9.14 13.10 -5.40
CA PHE A 18 -10.41 12.41 -5.26
C PHE A 18 -10.61 11.31 -6.32
N PRO A 19 -10.36 11.53 -7.63
CA PRO A 19 -10.40 10.45 -8.62
C PRO A 19 -9.40 9.33 -8.33
N LEU A 20 -8.19 9.67 -7.86
CA LEU A 20 -7.19 8.67 -7.47
C LEU A 20 -7.64 7.87 -6.25
N LEU A 21 -8.30 8.49 -5.27
CA LEU A 21 -8.92 7.80 -4.13
C LEU A 21 -9.99 6.82 -4.62
N ILE A 22 -10.86 7.23 -5.54
CA ILE A 22 -11.85 6.33 -6.16
C ILE A 22 -11.15 5.16 -6.85
N LEU A 23 -10.10 5.43 -7.62
CA LEU A 23 -9.31 4.39 -8.29
C LEU A 23 -8.70 3.40 -7.30
N ILE A 24 -8.17 3.88 -6.16
CA ILE A 24 -7.64 3.02 -5.09
C ILE A 24 -8.71 2.08 -4.56
N GLU A 25 -9.92 2.59 -4.29
CA GLU A 25 -11.03 1.74 -3.83
C GLU A 25 -11.46 0.71 -4.88
N LEU A 26 -11.51 1.10 -6.16
CA LEU A 26 -11.83 0.20 -7.26
C LEU A 26 -10.78 -0.89 -7.44
N ILE A 27 -9.48 -0.54 -7.38
CA ILE A 27 -8.38 -1.50 -7.45
C ILE A 27 -8.43 -2.45 -6.24
N GLY A 28 -8.63 -1.96 -5.03
CA GLY A 28 -8.74 -2.81 -3.83
C GLY A 28 -9.94 -3.77 -3.88
N ARG A 29 -11.07 -3.35 -4.48
CA ARG A 29 -12.19 -4.25 -4.75
C ARG A 29 -11.85 -5.30 -5.79
N TYR A 30 -11.16 -4.90 -6.85
CA TYR A 30 -10.74 -5.82 -7.90
C TYR A 30 -9.70 -6.82 -7.41
N ASP A 31 -8.86 -6.43 -6.46
CA ASP A 31 -7.94 -7.30 -5.75
C ASP A 31 -8.70 -8.36 -4.95
N ARG A 32 -9.66 -7.94 -4.12
CA ARG A 32 -10.53 -8.85 -3.35
C ARG A 32 -11.31 -9.82 -4.24
N PHE A 33 -11.71 -9.37 -5.43
CA PHE A 33 -12.34 -10.26 -6.41
C PHE A 33 -11.41 -11.44 -6.77
N SER A 34 -10.09 -11.24 -6.89
CA SER A 34 -9.13 -12.32 -7.14
C SER A 34 -8.94 -13.31 -5.97
N TYR A 35 -9.57 -13.05 -4.82
CA TYR A 35 -9.73 -14.01 -3.72
C TYR A 35 -11.11 -14.66 -3.69
N GLY A 36 -11.95 -14.40 -4.71
CA GLY A 36 -13.31 -14.90 -4.81
C GLY A 36 -13.42 -16.40 -5.10
N ARG A 37 -14.67 -16.88 -5.26
CA ARG A 37 -15.00 -18.30 -5.43
C ARG A 37 -14.35 -18.97 -6.66
N HIS A 38 -13.97 -18.20 -7.67
CA HIS A 38 -13.28 -18.72 -8.86
C HIS A 38 -11.79 -18.97 -8.64
N ALA A 39 -11.15 -18.30 -7.67
CA ALA A 39 -9.71 -18.42 -7.46
C ALA A 39 -9.29 -19.86 -7.12
N PRO A 40 -9.99 -20.61 -6.24
CA PRO A 40 -9.70 -22.03 -6.01
C PRO A 40 -9.86 -22.90 -7.28
N LEU A 41 -10.82 -22.57 -8.16
CA LEU A 41 -10.99 -23.29 -9.43
C LEU A 41 -9.79 -23.08 -10.35
N ILE A 42 -9.35 -21.83 -10.53
CA ILE A 42 -8.15 -21.50 -11.32
C ILE A 42 -6.93 -22.23 -10.75
N ARG A 43 -6.74 -22.24 -9.42
CA ARG A 43 -5.61 -22.90 -8.76
C ARG A 43 -5.61 -24.43 -8.89
N LYS A 44 -6.81 -25.04 -9.02
CA LYS A 44 -6.98 -26.48 -9.29
C LYS A 44 -6.68 -26.82 -10.73
N VAL A 45 -7.11 -25.98 -11.67
CA VAL A 45 -6.96 -26.20 -13.12
C VAL A 45 -5.54 -25.91 -13.59
N VAL A 46 -4.87 -24.91 -13.01
CA VAL A 46 -3.49 -24.53 -13.35
C VAL A 46 -2.55 -24.96 -12.21
N PRO A 47 -1.82 -26.09 -12.37
CA PRO A 47 -0.88 -26.56 -11.35
C PRO A 47 0.19 -25.50 -11.05
N TRP A 48 0.61 -25.38 -9.79
CA TRP A 48 1.53 -24.31 -9.36
C TRP A 48 2.84 -24.32 -10.17
N ARG A 49 3.46 -25.50 -10.34
CA ARG A 49 4.72 -25.64 -11.10
C ARG A 49 4.60 -25.10 -12.52
N THR A 50 3.45 -25.31 -13.15
CA THR A 50 3.17 -24.81 -14.50
C THR A 50 2.88 -23.31 -14.48
N ALA A 51 2.08 -22.86 -13.51
CA ALA A 51 1.74 -21.45 -13.31
C ALA A 51 2.98 -20.58 -13.07
N THR A 52 3.95 -21.04 -12.25
CA THR A 52 5.18 -20.30 -11.93
C THR A 52 5.92 -19.85 -13.19
N TYR A 53 5.93 -20.65 -14.26
CA TYR A 53 6.66 -20.32 -15.49
C TYR A 53 5.79 -19.75 -16.60
N LEU A 54 4.51 -20.16 -16.71
CA LEU A 54 3.63 -19.70 -17.78
C LEU A 54 2.87 -18.41 -17.44
N ALA A 55 2.41 -18.24 -16.20
CA ALA A 55 1.65 -17.07 -15.81
C ALA A 55 2.44 -15.76 -16.03
N PRO A 56 3.75 -15.67 -15.70
CA PRO A 56 4.54 -14.48 -16.01
C PRO A 56 4.57 -14.10 -17.50
N LEU A 57 4.35 -15.04 -18.41
CA LEU A 57 4.39 -14.82 -19.85
C LEU A 57 3.05 -14.33 -20.42
N LEU A 58 1.95 -14.43 -19.66
CA LEU A 58 0.62 -14.02 -20.11
C LEU A 58 0.50 -12.55 -20.57
N PRO A 59 1.22 -11.56 -20.00
CA PRO A 59 1.22 -10.20 -20.51
C PRO A 59 1.63 -10.09 -21.99
N LEU A 60 2.43 -11.02 -22.52
CA LEU A 60 2.81 -11.05 -23.94
C LEU A 60 1.59 -11.15 -24.88
N PHE A 61 0.43 -11.59 -24.36
CA PHE A 61 -0.84 -11.55 -25.09
C PHE A 61 -1.16 -10.15 -25.65
N ALA A 62 -0.69 -9.07 -25.01
CA ALA A 62 -0.85 -7.70 -25.50
C ALA A 62 -0.19 -7.43 -26.87
N LEU A 63 0.73 -8.30 -27.31
CA LEU A 63 1.38 -8.21 -28.62
C LEU A 63 0.53 -8.80 -29.75
N LEU A 64 -0.48 -9.62 -29.46
CA LEU A 64 -1.30 -10.30 -30.48
C LEU A 64 -2.35 -9.42 -31.19
N PRO A 65 -3.09 -8.52 -30.50
CA PRO A 65 -4.17 -7.76 -31.11
C PRO A 65 -3.85 -7.06 -32.43
N PRO A 66 -2.69 -6.41 -32.63
CA PRO A 66 -2.40 -5.70 -33.87
C PRO A 66 -2.28 -6.66 -35.06
N TYR A 67 -1.67 -7.83 -34.85
CA TYR A 67 -1.54 -8.86 -35.89
C TYR A 67 -2.89 -9.50 -36.22
N VAL A 68 -3.65 -9.88 -35.19
CA VAL A 68 -4.94 -10.56 -35.38
C VAL A 68 -5.96 -9.62 -36.04
N ALA A 69 -6.03 -8.36 -35.61
CA ALA A 69 -6.92 -7.38 -36.21
C ALA A 69 -6.54 -7.04 -37.66
N HIS A 70 -5.24 -6.99 -37.98
CA HIS A 70 -4.76 -6.77 -39.34
C HIS A 70 -5.15 -7.92 -40.29
N HIS A 71 -4.99 -9.18 -39.86
CA HIS A 71 -5.37 -10.34 -40.68
C HIS A 71 -6.88 -10.54 -40.77
N ALA A 72 -7.63 -10.24 -39.70
CA ALA A 72 -9.09 -10.30 -39.72
C ALA A 72 -9.70 -9.29 -40.71
N ALA A 73 -8.99 -8.20 -41.03
CA ALA A 73 -9.42 -7.23 -42.02
C ALA A 73 -9.40 -7.77 -43.46
N SER A 74 -8.61 -8.81 -43.75
CA SER A 74 -8.54 -9.45 -45.06
C SER A 74 -9.45 -10.67 -45.22
N TRP A 75 -10.28 -10.99 -44.21
CA TRP A 75 -11.16 -12.17 -44.25
C TRP A 75 -12.52 -11.85 -44.90
N PRO A 76 -13.15 -12.82 -45.62
CA PRO A 76 -14.52 -12.68 -46.10
C PRO A 76 -15.48 -12.60 -44.91
N GLY A 77 -16.22 -11.51 -44.75
CA GLY A 77 -17.07 -11.26 -43.58
C GLY A 77 -17.02 -9.84 -42.99
N GLY A 78 -16.20 -8.95 -43.55
CA GLY A 78 -16.27 -7.50 -43.34
C GLY A 78 -16.06 -7.05 -41.89
N GLU A 79 -16.70 -5.93 -41.52
CA GLU A 79 -16.54 -5.30 -40.20
C GLU A 79 -17.12 -6.13 -39.05
N VAL A 80 -18.14 -6.94 -39.31
CA VAL A 80 -18.80 -7.77 -38.29
C VAL A 80 -17.84 -8.81 -37.73
N LEU A 81 -17.11 -9.51 -38.60
CA LEU A 81 -16.12 -10.51 -38.18
C LEU A 81 -14.97 -9.87 -37.38
N ARG A 82 -14.54 -8.67 -37.77
CA ARG A 82 -13.54 -7.87 -37.02
C ARG A 82 -14.04 -7.50 -35.62
N GLY A 83 -15.30 -7.13 -35.49
CA GLY A 83 -15.94 -6.85 -34.20
C GLY A 83 -15.98 -8.08 -33.30
N LEU A 84 -16.38 -9.24 -33.82
CA LEU A 84 -16.42 -10.50 -33.08
C LEU A 84 -15.03 -10.94 -32.60
N VAL A 85 -14.01 -10.86 -33.47
CA VAL A 85 -12.63 -11.20 -33.12
C VAL A 85 -12.10 -10.24 -32.04
N SER A 86 -12.39 -8.95 -32.14
CA SER A 86 -11.99 -7.96 -31.13
C SER A 86 -12.65 -8.24 -29.78
N ALA A 87 -13.94 -8.57 -29.78
CA ALA A 87 -14.67 -8.94 -28.56
C ALA A 87 -14.08 -10.22 -27.92
N LEU A 88 -13.75 -11.23 -28.73
CA LEU A 88 -13.10 -12.45 -28.25
C LEU A 88 -11.75 -12.15 -27.61
N LEU A 89 -10.90 -11.32 -28.24
CA LEU A 89 -9.62 -10.90 -27.69
C LEU A 89 -9.77 -10.19 -26.33
N VAL A 90 -10.78 -9.33 -26.19
CA VAL A 90 -11.06 -8.65 -24.91
C VAL A 90 -11.46 -9.65 -23.83
N VAL A 91 -12.38 -10.58 -24.13
CA VAL A 91 -12.82 -11.60 -23.17
C VAL A 91 -11.66 -12.51 -22.77
N THR A 92 -10.83 -12.93 -23.73
CA THR A 92 -9.62 -13.70 -23.45
C THR A 92 -8.63 -12.93 -22.58
N ALA A 93 -8.38 -11.66 -22.88
CA ALA A 93 -7.49 -10.82 -22.07
C ALA A 93 -7.95 -10.70 -20.62
N LEU A 94 -9.27 -10.51 -20.41
CA LEU A 94 -9.86 -10.48 -19.06
C LEU A 94 -9.62 -11.79 -18.30
N GLY A 95 -9.87 -12.93 -18.95
CA GLY A 95 -9.60 -14.24 -18.36
C GLY A 95 -8.12 -14.46 -18.03
N LEU A 96 -7.23 -14.11 -18.96
CA LEU A 96 -5.78 -14.27 -18.77
C LEU A 96 -5.23 -13.34 -17.69
N ALA A 97 -5.71 -12.10 -17.59
CA ALA A 97 -5.30 -11.19 -16.54
C ALA A 97 -5.79 -11.64 -15.15
N GLU A 98 -6.98 -12.25 -15.08
CA GLU A 98 -7.45 -12.85 -13.84
C GLU A 98 -6.60 -14.06 -13.44
N VAL A 99 -6.27 -14.95 -14.39
CA VAL A 99 -5.34 -16.06 -14.13
C VAL A 99 -3.97 -15.54 -13.69
N TYR A 100 -3.44 -14.52 -14.37
CA TYR A 100 -2.19 -13.85 -14.00
C TYR A 100 -2.20 -13.36 -12.55
N SER A 101 -3.26 -12.64 -12.15
CA SER A 101 -3.45 -12.16 -10.78
C SER A 101 -3.54 -13.30 -9.77
N VAL A 102 -4.46 -14.25 -9.99
CA VAL A 102 -4.70 -15.37 -9.07
C VAL A 102 -3.45 -16.24 -8.90
N CYS A 103 -2.69 -16.48 -9.97
CA CYS A 103 -1.42 -17.19 -9.92
C CYS A 103 -0.35 -16.36 -9.22
N LEU A 104 -0.27 -15.05 -9.45
CA LEU A 104 0.66 -14.17 -8.74
C LEU A 104 0.41 -14.22 -7.23
N HIS A 105 -0.85 -14.11 -6.76
CA HIS A 105 -1.18 -14.24 -5.34
C HIS A 105 -0.78 -15.60 -4.76
N ARG A 106 -1.02 -16.68 -5.52
CA ARG A 106 -0.64 -18.05 -5.11
C ARG A 106 0.86 -18.16 -4.90
N GLU A 107 1.64 -17.68 -5.85
CA GLU A 107 3.10 -17.81 -5.83
C GLU A 107 3.75 -16.82 -4.85
N ALA A 108 3.25 -15.59 -4.75
CA ALA A 108 3.87 -14.52 -3.98
C ALA A 108 3.49 -14.61 -2.51
N TYR A 109 2.28 -14.15 -2.17
CA TYR A 109 1.85 -14.02 -0.78
C TYR A 109 1.47 -15.37 -0.17
N ILE A 110 0.62 -16.15 -0.85
CA ILE A 110 0.15 -17.43 -0.31
C ILE A 110 1.33 -18.38 -0.16
N ALA A 111 2.18 -18.65 -1.15
CA ALA A 111 3.30 -19.57 -0.92
C ALA A 111 4.33 -19.07 0.12
N ALA A 112 4.46 -17.75 0.32
CA ALA A 112 5.29 -17.22 1.40
C ALA A 112 4.65 -17.40 2.79
N PHE A 113 3.32 -17.54 2.89
CA PHE A 113 2.56 -17.43 4.14
C PHE A 113 1.38 -18.41 4.37
N GLU A 114 1.02 -19.31 3.43
CA GLU A 114 0.09 -20.46 3.60
C GLU A 114 0.73 -21.40 4.63
N PRO A 115 -0.08 -22.07 5.49
CA PRO A 115 0.29 -22.29 6.87
C PRO A 115 1.50 -23.21 6.99
N TRP A 116 2.63 -22.59 7.32
CA TRP A 116 3.44 -23.14 8.39
C TRP A 116 2.73 -22.76 9.67
N SER A 117 1.94 -23.69 10.18
CA SER A 117 1.71 -23.79 11.61
C SER A 117 3.06 -23.62 12.30
N LEU A 118 3.15 -22.71 13.25
CA LEU A 118 4.13 -22.86 14.32
C LEU A 118 3.54 -23.89 15.30
N PRO A 119 4.14 -25.10 15.41
CA PRO A 119 4.14 -25.82 16.69
C PRO A 119 5.58 -26.28 17.04
N ALA A 120 5.98 -26.46 18.30
CA ALA A 120 5.38 -26.13 19.60
C ALA A 120 6.47 -25.93 20.68
N ASP A 121 7.72 -25.75 20.26
CA ASP A 121 8.93 -25.69 21.10
C ASP A 121 9.65 -24.35 20.99
N TYR A 122 8.93 -23.30 20.58
CA TYR A 122 9.42 -21.92 20.61
C TYR A 122 9.51 -21.42 22.05
N ALA A 123 10.72 -21.48 22.62
CA ALA A 123 11.08 -20.74 23.82
C ALA A 123 11.59 -19.33 23.42
N PRO A 124 10.92 -18.23 23.78
CA PRO A 124 11.45 -16.90 23.57
C PRO A 124 12.19 -16.44 24.82
N LEU A 125 13.47 -16.78 24.98
CA LEU A 125 14.31 -16.13 25.99
C LEU A 125 15.70 -15.82 25.45
N GLY A 126 15.95 -14.52 25.28
CA GLY A 126 17.28 -13.90 25.32
C GLY A 126 18.31 -14.43 24.32
N ALA A 127 18.29 -13.89 23.10
CA ALA A 127 19.50 -13.80 22.28
C ALA A 127 19.40 -12.59 21.33
N GLN A 128 20.57 -12.04 20.97
CA GLN A 128 20.71 -11.08 19.86
C GLN A 128 20.00 -11.61 18.60
N PRO A 129 19.31 -10.76 17.81
CA PRO A 129 18.60 -11.24 16.63
C PRO A 129 19.55 -11.92 15.64
N GLN A 130 19.45 -13.25 15.54
CA GLN A 130 20.07 -14.05 14.49
C GLN A 130 19.08 -14.19 13.34
N ARG A 131 19.22 -13.41 12.26
CA ARG A 131 18.93 -13.81 10.86
C ARG A 131 19.05 -12.61 9.91
N PHE A 132 20.12 -12.61 9.11
CA PHE A 132 20.31 -11.67 8.00
C PHE A 132 19.47 -12.01 6.75
N ALA A 133 18.79 -13.16 6.73
CA ALA A 133 18.08 -13.69 5.56
C ALA A 133 16.74 -14.32 5.98
N ASP A 134 15.62 -13.83 5.46
CA ASP A 134 14.33 -14.52 5.55
C ASP A 134 13.95 -15.08 4.19
N ARG A 135 13.86 -16.41 4.11
CA ARG A 135 13.57 -17.14 2.86
C ARG A 135 12.17 -16.82 2.32
N ARG A 136 11.19 -16.52 3.17
CA ARG A 136 9.83 -16.14 2.75
C ARG A 136 9.86 -14.81 2.01
N LEU A 137 10.60 -13.84 2.54
CA LEU A 137 10.75 -12.50 1.93
C LEU A 137 11.59 -12.53 0.66
N GLN A 138 12.63 -13.37 0.63
CA GLN A 138 13.39 -13.63 -0.59
C GLN A 138 12.53 -14.30 -1.67
N HIS A 139 11.69 -15.25 -1.28
CA HIS A 139 10.73 -15.89 -2.19
C HIS A 139 9.73 -14.87 -2.73
N LEU A 140 9.14 -14.04 -1.86
CA LEU A 140 8.20 -12.98 -2.23
C LEU A 140 8.81 -12.03 -3.27
N ALA A 141 10.01 -11.50 -2.98
CA ALA A 141 10.72 -10.62 -3.90
C ALA A 141 11.10 -11.33 -5.22
N ARG A 142 11.46 -12.62 -5.18
CA ARG A 142 11.75 -13.42 -6.39
C ARG A 142 10.52 -13.56 -7.28
N VAL A 143 9.38 -13.88 -6.70
CA VAL A 143 8.13 -14.05 -7.45
C VAL A 143 7.72 -12.73 -8.09
N GLN A 144 7.78 -11.63 -7.34
CA GLN A 144 7.52 -10.31 -7.91
C GLN A 144 8.41 -10.02 -9.12
N LEU A 145 9.72 -10.26 -8.99
CA LEU A 145 10.65 -10.01 -10.08
C LEU A 145 10.32 -10.85 -11.31
N LEU A 146 10.00 -12.13 -11.12
CA LEU A 146 9.66 -13.06 -12.20
C LEU A 146 8.46 -12.59 -13.01
N TYR A 147 7.41 -12.09 -12.34
CA TYR A 147 6.20 -11.57 -12.99
C TYR A 147 6.42 -10.19 -13.60
N CYS A 148 7.21 -9.35 -12.93
CA CYS A 148 7.51 -7.99 -13.34
C CYS A 148 8.29 -7.93 -14.66
N VAL A 149 9.26 -8.83 -14.87
CA VAL A 149 10.18 -8.76 -16.02
C VAL A 149 9.46 -8.88 -17.39
N PRO A 150 8.63 -9.90 -17.67
CA PRO A 150 7.91 -9.97 -18.95
C PRO A 150 6.86 -8.86 -19.08
N LEU A 151 6.26 -8.44 -17.96
CA LEU A 151 5.29 -7.35 -17.94
C LEU A 151 5.94 -6.02 -18.38
N ILE A 152 7.09 -5.65 -17.78
CA ILE A 152 7.91 -4.50 -18.18
C ILE A 152 8.30 -4.62 -19.64
N SER A 153 8.83 -5.78 -20.04
CA SER A 153 9.31 -6.01 -21.41
C SER A 153 8.19 -5.79 -22.42
N THR A 154 6.99 -6.27 -22.13
CA THR A 154 5.81 -6.06 -22.98
C THR A 154 5.39 -4.59 -23.00
N ALA A 155 5.33 -3.93 -21.84
CA ALA A 155 4.98 -2.52 -21.74
C ALA A 155 6.01 -1.57 -22.38
N CYS A 156 7.26 -2.02 -22.57
CA CYS A 156 8.30 -1.33 -23.33
C CYS A 156 8.14 -1.47 -24.86
N VAL A 157 7.37 -2.45 -25.33
CA VAL A 157 7.13 -2.68 -26.77
C VAL A 157 5.78 -2.13 -27.19
N VAL A 158 4.75 -2.32 -26.35
CA VAL A 158 3.39 -1.81 -26.56
C VAL A 158 3.32 -0.31 -26.31
N GLY A 159 2.51 0.37 -27.10
CA GLY A 159 2.28 1.82 -27.03
C GLY A 159 0.94 2.23 -27.63
N PRO A 160 0.46 3.46 -27.38
CA PRO A 160 -0.72 4.00 -28.04
C PRO A 160 -0.76 3.76 -29.57
N ARG A 161 0.38 3.86 -30.27
CA ARG A 161 0.46 3.62 -31.73
C ARG A 161 0.34 2.15 -32.13
N THR A 162 0.62 1.21 -31.22
CA THR A 162 0.40 -0.22 -31.48
C THR A 162 -1.09 -0.58 -31.56
N GLY A 163 -1.95 0.24 -30.97
CA GLY A 163 -3.40 0.07 -31.00
C GLY A 163 -4.03 0.16 -29.60
N LEU A 164 -5.27 0.65 -29.56
CA LEU A 164 -6.03 0.82 -28.31
C LEU A 164 -6.25 -0.51 -27.58
N LEU A 165 -6.53 -1.59 -28.31
CA LEU A 165 -6.76 -2.91 -27.71
C LEU A 165 -5.49 -3.44 -27.01
N SER A 166 -4.31 -3.39 -27.65
CA SER A 166 -3.05 -3.77 -27.01
C SER A 166 -2.74 -2.95 -25.76
N SER A 167 -2.97 -1.63 -25.84
CA SER A 167 -2.79 -0.72 -24.71
C SER A 167 -3.74 -1.05 -23.55
N ALA A 168 -5.00 -1.37 -23.83
CA ALA A 168 -5.98 -1.79 -22.83
C ALA A 168 -5.62 -3.14 -22.19
N VAL A 169 -5.15 -4.11 -22.99
CA VAL A 169 -4.71 -5.42 -22.50
C VAL A 169 -3.51 -5.28 -21.57
N ILE A 170 -2.47 -4.54 -21.96
CA ILE A 170 -1.29 -4.39 -21.09
C ILE A 170 -1.62 -3.61 -19.82
N LEU A 171 -2.49 -2.59 -19.91
CA LEU A 171 -2.97 -1.86 -18.73
C LEU A 171 -3.67 -2.79 -17.74
N LEU A 172 -4.48 -3.72 -18.23
CA LEU A 172 -5.17 -4.69 -17.38
C LEU A 172 -4.19 -5.56 -16.59
N PHE A 173 -3.14 -6.09 -17.23
CA PHE A 173 -2.09 -6.86 -16.55
C PHE A 173 -1.30 -6.00 -15.56
N LEU A 174 -1.01 -4.74 -15.90
CA LEU A 174 -0.32 -3.81 -15.00
C LEU A 174 -1.14 -3.51 -13.74
N VAL A 175 -2.44 -3.25 -13.89
CA VAL A 175 -3.36 -3.06 -12.75
C VAL A 175 -3.45 -4.33 -11.91
N LYS A 176 -3.52 -5.51 -12.54
CA LYS A 176 -3.52 -6.81 -11.85
C LYS A 176 -2.20 -7.14 -11.16
N TYR A 177 -1.08 -6.60 -11.63
CA TYR A 177 0.18 -6.69 -10.93
C TYR A 177 0.20 -5.73 -9.73
N LEU A 178 -0.16 -4.46 -9.93
CA LEU A 178 -0.10 -3.41 -8.90
C LEU A 178 -0.86 -3.78 -7.63
N ALA A 179 -2.07 -4.32 -7.78
CA ALA A 179 -2.99 -4.61 -6.69
C ALA A 179 -2.34 -5.48 -5.58
N PRO A 180 -1.80 -6.68 -5.86
CA PRO A 180 -1.01 -7.44 -4.90
C PRO A 180 0.42 -6.94 -4.71
N ALA A 181 1.10 -6.55 -5.79
CA ALA A 181 2.54 -6.33 -5.74
C ALA A 181 2.91 -5.13 -4.85
N TRP A 182 2.04 -4.13 -4.74
CA TRP A 182 2.20 -3.05 -3.76
C TRP A 182 2.51 -3.58 -2.37
N VAL A 183 1.62 -4.45 -1.94
CA VAL A 183 1.48 -4.96 -0.58
C VAL A 183 2.70 -5.81 -0.27
N ASP A 184 3.06 -6.68 -1.21
CA ASP A 184 4.17 -7.59 -1.14
C ASP A 184 5.50 -6.82 -1.15
N PHE A 185 5.58 -5.75 -1.97
CA PHE A 185 6.76 -4.90 -2.08
C PHE A 185 7.03 -4.18 -0.77
N GLU A 186 6.00 -3.52 -0.21
CA GLU A 186 6.12 -2.89 1.09
C GLU A 186 6.64 -3.91 2.09
N ALA A 187 6.04 -5.10 2.13
CA ALA A 187 6.39 -6.05 3.15
C ALA A 187 7.86 -6.53 3.11
N TYR A 188 8.41 -6.97 1.97
CA TYR A 188 9.82 -7.37 1.96
C TYR A 188 10.79 -6.19 1.97
N PHE A 189 10.47 -5.08 1.28
CA PHE A 189 11.41 -3.98 1.12
C PHE A 189 11.50 -3.15 2.39
N HIS A 190 10.37 -2.91 3.05
CA HIS A 190 10.30 -2.31 4.38
C HIS A 190 11.14 -3.09 5.38
N TRP A 191 11.01 -4.42 5.42
CA TRP A 191 11.84 -5.25 6.29
C TRP A 191 13.32 -5.26 5.89
N ASP A 192 13.65 -5.19 4.61
CA ASP A 192 15.04 -5.13 4.18
C ASP A 192 15.73 -3.83 4.57
N MET A 193 14.99 -2.72 4.57
CA MET A 193 15.50 -1.41 5.00
C MET A 193 15.93 -1.43 6.46
N HIS A 194 15.20 -2.14 7.31
CA HIS A 194 15.46 -2.17 8.76
C HIS A 194 16.32 -3.34 9.23
N CYS A 195 16.01 -4.53 8.73
CA CYS A 195 16.52 -5.81 9.23
C CYS A 195 17.47 -6.48 8.23
N GLN A 196 17.64 -5.90 7.05
CA GLN A 196 18.51 -6.42 5.99
C GLN A 196 18.16 -7.84 5.52
N VAL A 197 16.87 -8.22 5.57
CA VAL A 197 16.36 -9.58 5.32
C VAL A 197 16.60 -10.16 3.92
N LEU A 198 16.95 -9.31 2.94
CA LEU A 198 17.34 -9.77 1.60
C LEU A 198 18.85 -10.00 1.47
N GLY A 199 19.61 -9.85 2.56
CA GLY A 199 21.04 -10.15 2.60
C GLY A 199 21.31 -11.62 2.29
N LEU A 200 22.20 -11.87 1.34
CA LEU A 200 22.67 -13.20 0.98
C LEU A 200 24.00 -13.49 1.68
N ARG A 201 23.99 -14.49 2.57
CA ARG A 201 25.14 -14.85 3.41
C ARG A 201 26.38 -15.13 2.55
N GLY A 202 27.48 -14.43 2.85
CA GLY A 202 28.75 -14.56 2.14
C GLY A 202 28.75 -14.02 0.70
N ARG A 203 27.67 -13.34 0.27
CA ARG A 203 27.49 -12.84 -1.10
C ARG A 203 27.01 -11.39 -1.11
N GLN A 204 27.86 -10.49 -0.60
CA GLN A 204 27.53 -9.07 -0.48
C GLN A 204 27.17 -8.43 -1.82
N TRP A 205 27.90 -8.77 -2.88
CA TRP A 205 27.65 -8.23 -4.22
C TRP A 205 26.25 -8.59 -4.74
N LEU A 206 25.81 -9.85 -4.57
CA LEU A 206 24.46 -10.28 -4.95
C LEU A 206 23.40 -9.58 -4.10
N SER A 207 23.68 -9.34 -2.82
CA SER A 207 22.78 -8.60 -1.94
C SER A 207 22.58 -7.17 -2.44
N SER A 208 23.66 -6.52 -2.90
CA SER A 208 23.59 -5.19 -3.52
C SER A 208 22.83 -5.20 -4.83
N VAL A 209 23.05 -6.19 -5.71
CA VAL A 209 22.29 -6.35 -6.96
C VAL A 209 20.81 -6.53 -6.66
N TRP A 210 20.47 -7.38 -5.70
CA TRP A 210 19.09 -7.66 -5.34
C TRP A 210 18.36 -6.41 -4.86
N ARG A 211 18.99 -5.65 -3.95
CA ARG A 211 18.43 -4.37 -3.46
C ARG A 211 18.30 -3.33 -4.55
N LEU A 212 19.24 -3.31 -5.50
CA LEU A 212 19.17 -2.42 -6.65
C LEU A 212 17.98 -2.78 -7.54
N LEU A 213 17.73 -4.07 -7.80
CA LEU A 213 16.54 -4.51 -8.54
C LEU A 213 15.25 -4.17 -7.81
N SER A 214 15.19 -4.33 -6.49
CA SER A 214 14.02 -3.91 -5.71
C SER A 214 13.78 -2.40 -5.82
N ASP A 215 14.81 -1.58 -5.64
CA ASP A 215 14.68 -0.11 -5.60
C ASP A 215 14.50 0.51 -7.01
N TRP A 216 15.06 -0.09 -8.07
CA TRP A 216 15.07 0.47 -9.42
C TRP A 216 14.18 -0.23 -10.44
N VAL A 217 13.63 -1.40 -10.13
CA VAL A 217 12.75 -2.15 -11.05
C VAL A 217 11.39 -2.40 -10.40
N MET A 218 11.35 -3.13 -9.28
CA MET A 218 10.08 -3.50 -8.64
C MET A 218 9.40 -2.29 -7.98
N GLY A 219 10.17 -1.44 -7.30
CA GLY A 219 9.67 -0.21 -6.67
C GLY A 219 8.98 0.72 -7.66
N PRO A 220 9.63 1.12 -8.77
CA PRO A 220 9.02 1.94 -9.82
C PRO A 220 7.70 1.39 -10.37
N MET A 221 7.58 0.08 -10.52
CA MET A 221 6.35 -0.55 -11.03
C MET A 221 5.16 -0.42 -10.08
N ILE A 222 5.41 -0.23 -8.79
CA ILE A 222 4.39 0.05 -7.77
C ILE A 222 4.37 1.53 -7.33
N GLY A 223 5.08 2.39 -8.05
CA GLY A 223 5.12 3.84 -7.86
C GLY A 223 6.12 4.35 -6.82
N SER A 224 6.99 3.49 -6.30
CA SER A 224 8.10 3.89 -5.43
C SER A 224 9.26 4.42 -6.26
N LEU A 225 9.62 5.70 -6.09
CA LEU A 225 10.76 6.28 -6.77
C LEU A 225 12.08 5.76 -6.16
N PRO A 226 13.12 5.52 -6.98
CA PRO A 226 14.40 5.01 -6.47
C PRO A 226 14.96 5.90 -5.37
N ARG A 227 15.49 5.29 -4.30
CA ARG A 227 16.02 5.94 -3.09
C ARG A 227 15.02 6.75 -2.27
N PHE A 228 13.82 7.05 -2.77
CA PHE A 228 12.86 7.90 -2.09
C PHE A 228 12.36 7.24 -0.80
N TYR A 229 11.71 6.08 -0.92
CA TYR A 229 11.04 5.41 0.20
C TYR A 229 12.01 5.13 1.36
N ALA A 230 13.21 4.59 1.06
CA ALA A 230 14.21 4.34 2.10
C ALA A 230 14.72 5.60 2.79
N THR A 231 14.91 6.69 2.04
CA THR A 231 15.39 7.95 2.61
C THR A 231 14.30 8.60 3.47
N GLU A 232 13.09 8.68 2.96
CA GLU A 232 11.93 9.24 3.64
C GLU A 232 11.60 8.47 4.93
N HIS A 233 11.43 7.16 4.79
CA HIS A 233 10.99 6.30 5.87
C HIS A 233 11.99 6.23 7.03
N LEU A 234 13.27 5.97 6.74
CA LEU A 234 14.30 5.81 7.78
C LEU A 234 14.76 7.14 8.37
N MET A 235 14.87 8.19 7.56
CA MET A 235 15.50 9.44 8.00
C MET A 235 14.50 10.46 8.55
N ILE A 236 13.21 10.37 8.18
CA ILE A 236 12.20 11.34 8.59
C ILE A 236 11.09 10.63 9.34
N HIS A 237 10.42 9.67 8.70
CA HIS A 237 9.21 9.10 9.25
C HIS A 237 9.43 8.41 10.59
N HIS A 238 10.43 7.52 10.71
CA HIS A 238 10.73 6.89 12.00
C HIS A 238 11.12 7.88 13.11
N PRO A 239 12.04 8.83 12.86
CA PRO A 239 12.38 9.80 13.89
C PRO A 239 11.29 10.79 14.28
N GLU A 240 10.40 11.16 13.36
CA GLU A 240 9.33 12.14 13.62
C GLU A 240 7.98 11.47 13.97
N ASN A 241 7.78 10.20 13.59
CA ASN A 241 6.62 9.34 13.80
C ASN A 241 5.27 10.03 13.50
N ALA A 242 5.14 10.56 12.28
CA ALA A 242 4.01 11.38 11.82
C ALA A 242 3.75 12.65 12.65
N GLY A 243 4.69 13.05 13.50
CA GLY A 243 4.65 14.29 14.26
C GLY A 243 4.74 15.54 13.38
N PRO A 244 4.73 16.75 13.97
CA PRO A 244 4.58 18.00 13.22
C PRO A 244 5.66 18.28 12.17
N ASP A 245 6.87 17.75 12.38
CA ASP A 245 8.01 17.93 11.49
C ASP A 245 8.09 16.82 10.41
N ASP A 246 7.20 15.82 10.43
CA ASP A 246 7.12 14.79 9.40
C ASP A 246 6.51 15.36 8.11
N ILE A 247 7.16 15.10 6.98
CA ILE A 247 6.68 15.56 5.67
C ILE A 247 5.33 14.91 5.30
N HIS A 248 5.04 13.74 5.84
CA HIS A 248 3.78 13.00 5.69
C HIS A 248 2.82 13.19 6.88
N SER A 249 3.05 14.16 7.76
CA SER A 249 2.16 14.38 8.91
C SER A 249 0.72 14.73 8.50
N PRO A 250 -0.29 14.00 9.01
CA PRO A 250 -1.69 14.32 8.82
C PRO A 250 -2.21 15.36 9.83
N LEU A 251 -1.41 15.74 10.83
CA LEU A 251 -1.79 16.64 11.93
C LEU A 251 -2.34 18.01 11.50
N PRO A 252 -1.90 18.63 10.38
CA PRO A 252 -2.47 19.89 9.92
C PRO A 252 -3.94 19.82 9.45
N TYR A 253 -4.50 18.62 9.30
CA TYR A 253 -5.78 18.35 8.66
C TYR A 253 -6.82 17.77 9.64
N ASP A 254 -8.08 18.11 9.42
CA ASP A 254 -9.21 17.41 10.03
C ASP A 254 -9.37 16.06 9.35
N ARG A 255 -9.06 15.01 10.09
CA ARG A 255 -9.01 13.65 9.56
C ARG A 255 -10.39 13.03 9.36
N SER A 256 -11.45 13.70 9.83
CA SER A 256 -12.85 13.35 9.54
C SER A 256 -13.37 13.90 8.20
N ARG A 257 -12.61 14.74 7.49
CA ARG A 257 -13.07 15.43 6.27
C ARG A 257 -12.37 14.94 5.00
N VAL A 258 -13.14 14.36 4.08
CA VAL A 258 -12.66 13.94 2.74
C VAL A 258 -12.06 15.11 1.96
N LEU A 259 -12.66 16.30 2.06
CA LEU A 259 -12.15 17.49 1.38
C LEU A 259 -10.72 17.81 1.81
N GLU A 260 -10.44 17.67 3.11
CA GLU A 260 -9.11 17.95 3.65
C GLU A 260 -8.12 16.83 3.35
N PHE A 261 -8.59 15.58 3.33
CA PHE A 261 -7.82 14.48 2.79
C PHE A 261 -7.41 14.74 1.34
N CYS A 262 -8.27 15.30 0.49
CA CYS A 262 -7.92 15.60 -0.90
C CYS A 262 -6.79 16.63 -1.01
N ILE A 263 -6.76 17.62 -0.11
CA ILE A 263 -5.68 18.61 0.00
C ILE A 263 -4.39 17.95 0.48
N PHE A 264 -4.49 17.07 1.49
CA PHE A 264 -3.36 16.30 2.00
C PHE A 264 -2.79 15.35 0.94
N GLY A 265 -3.65 14.63 0.21
CA GLY A 265 -3.29 13.77 -0.91
C GLY A 265 -2.53 14.52 -1.98
N LEU A 266 -2.93 15.74 -2.32
CA LEU A 266 -2.22 16.57 -3.29
C LEU A 266 -0.82 16.96 -2.79
N LYS A 267 -0.71 17.35 -1.51
CA LYS A 267 0.60 17.60 -0.87
C LYS A 267 1.48 16.35 -1.00
N THR A 268 0.94 15.17 -0.72
CA THR A 268 1.66 13.90 -0.82
C THR A 268 2.06 13.58 -2.27
N CYS A 269 1.21 13.86 -3.26
CA CYS A 269 1.57 13.79 -4.69
C CYS A 269 2.78 14.66 -5.00
N PHE A 270 2.79 15.93 -4.58
CA PHE A 270 3.96 16.79 -4.79
C PHE A 270 5.21 16.24 -4.12
N ILE A 271 5.10 15.70 -2.90
CA ILE A 271 6.23 15.12 -2.18
C ILE A 271 6.81 13.94 -2.95
N LEU A 272 5.99 12.96 -3.33
CA LEU A 272 6.48 11.73 -3.95
C LEU A 272 6.91 11.93 -5.40
N LEU A 273 6.24 12.81 -6.15
CA LEU A 273 6.62 13.06 -7.54
C LEU A 273 7.90 13.88 -7.65
N THR A 274 8.11 14.86 -6.77
CA THR A 274 9.25 15.79 -6.92
C THR A 274 10.42 15.48 -5.99
N SER A 275 10.17 14.77 -4.89
CA SER A 275 11.07 14.65 -3.74
C SER A 275 11.50 15.97 -3.09
N GLY A 276 10.92 17.11 -3.48
CA GLY A 276 11.39 18.44 -3.07
C GLY A 276 11.45 18.60 -1.55
N ASN A 277 10.34 18.33 -0.85
CA ASN A 277 10.28 18.43 0.61
C ASN A 277 11.29 17.50 1.30
N LEU A 278 11.54 16.31 0.74
CA LEU A 278 12.52 15.36 1.27
C LEU A 278 13.96 15.83 1.03
N ALA A 279 14.26 16.30 -0.19
CA ALA A 279 15.59 16.76 -0.59
C ALA A 279 16.04 17.99 0.22
N PHE A 280 15.11 18.89 0.55
CA PHE A 280 15.37 20.07 1.38
C PHE A 280 15.21 19.82 2.88
N HIS A 281 14.76 18.64 3.30
CA HIS A 281 14.60 18.34 4.72
C HIS A 281 15.94 18.36 5.46
N ARG A 282 15.93 18.88 6.70
CA ARG A 282 17.14 19.03 7.53
C ARG A 282 17.89 17.71 7.76
N ARG A 283 17.20 16.57 7.76
CA ARG A 283 17.78 15.23 7.98
C ARG A 283 18.32 14.58 6.70
N CYS A 284 18.02 15.12 5.52
CA CYS A 284 18.53 14.64 4.22
C CYS A 284 19.71 15.50 3.78
N ARG A 285 20.96 15.04 3.98
CA ARG A 285 22.20 15.81 3.70
C ARG A 285 23.26 14.97 2.99
N GLY A 286 24.25 15.65 2.41
CA GLY A 286 25.44 15.04 1.82
C GLY A 286 25.12 14.09 0.66
N SER A 287 25.85 12.97 0.60
CA SER A 287 25.71 11.97 -0.47
C SER A 287 24.30 11.40 -0.59
N ARG A 288 23.55 11.29 0.52
CA ARG A 288 22.15 10.79 0.48
C ARG A 288 21.24 11.72 -0.32
N ARG A 289 21.36 13.03 -0.09
CA ARG A 289 20.60 14.03 -0.86
C ARG A 289 20.96 13.96 -2.34
N ALA A 290 22.25 13.89 -2.66
CA ALA A 290 22.71 13.77 -4.04
C ALA A 290 22.15 12.51 -4.71
N LEU A 291 22.23 11.35 -4.06
CA LEU A 291 21.73 10.08 -4.58
C LEU A 291 20.20 10.07 -4.74
N LEU A 292 19.45 10.69 -3.83
CA LEU A 292 18.01 10.88 -3.96
C LEU A 292 17.66 11.72 -5.19
N VAL A 293 18.28 12.90 -5.33
CA VAL A 293 18.01 13.81 -6.43
C VAL A 293 18.40 13.18 -7.77
N LEU A 294 19.55 12.51 -7.85
CA LEU A 294 19.97 11.76 -9.04
C LEU A 294 19.01 10.61 -9.33
N GLY A 295 18.55 9.89 -8.31
CA GLY A 295 17.59 8.79 -8.44
C GLY A 295 16.26 9.25 -9.05
N VAL A 296 15.67 10.30 -8.46
CA VAL A 296 14.41 10.90 -8.94
C VAL A 296 14.57 11.51 -10.33
N ALA A 297 15.67 12.22 -10.59
CA ALA A 297 15.94 12.81 -11.90
C ALA A 297 16.09 11.73 -12.99
N ALA A 298 16.86 10.67 -12.71
CA ALA A 298 17.05 9.55 -13.64
C ALA A 298 15.72 8.82 -13.92
N PHE A 299 14.91 8.59 -12.88
CA PHE A 299 13.58 7.99 -13.03
C PHE A 299 12.69 8.81 -13.97
N TRP A 300 12.60 10.13 -13.76
CA TRP A 300 11.77 10.99 -14.61
C TRP A 300 12.32 11.19 -16.02
N ALA A 301 13.64 11.26 -16.18
CA ALA A 301 14.26 11.29 -17.50
C ALA A 301 13.95 10.00 -18.29
N GLY A 302 14.07 8.84 -17.65
CA GLY A 302 13.70 7.55 -18.25
C GLY A 302 12.21 7.45 -18.58
N THR A 303 11.35 7.92 -17.67
CA THR A 303 9.89 7.95 -17.88
C THR A 303 9.51 8.86 -19.05
N ALA A 304 10.10 10.06 -19.12
CA ALA A 304 9.89 11.00 -20.22
C ALA A 304 10.37 10.42 -21.55
N TYR A 305 11.52 9.74 -21.58
CA TYR A 305 12.01 9.05 -22.77
C TYR A 305 11.05 7.95 -23.23
N LEU A 306 10.53 7.13 -22.31
CA LEU A 306 9.55 6.08 -22.62
C LEU A 306 8.27 6.68 -23.22
N ILE A 307 7.75 7.77 -22.65
CA ILE A 307 6.58 8.47 -23.20
C ILE A 307 6.89 9.06 -24.59
N ALA A 308 8.03 9.73 -24.75
CA ALA A 308 8.44 10.35 -26.02
C ALA A 308 8.62 9.31 -27.15
N THR A 309 8.96 8.08 -26.79
CA THR A 309 9.11 6.95 -27.72
C THR A 309 7.88 6.05 -27.80
N ASP A 310 6.72 6.54 -27.33
CA ASP A 310 5.42 5.86 -27.37
C ASP A 310 5.43 4.49 -26.67
N ARG A 311 6.05 4.39 -25.49
CA ARG A 311 6.07 3.14 -24.69
C ARG A 311 5.06 3.23 -23.56
N PHE A 312 4.17 2.25 -23.48
CA PHE A 312 3.10 2.21 -22.48
C PHE A 312 3.66 2.26 -21.05
N LEU A 313 4.84 1.67 -20.82
CA LEU A 313 5.52 1.71 -19.53
C LEU A 313 5.71 3.14 -19.00
N GLY A 314 6.02 4.12 -19.85
CA GLY A 314 6.19 5.51 -19.39
C GLY A 314 4.92 6.09 -18.79
N TYR A 315 3.77 5.87 -19.42
CA TYR A 315 2.46 6.29 -18.90
C TYR A 315 2.10 5.55 -17.61
N TRP A 316 2.41 4.26 -17.55
CA TRP A 316 2.23 3.45 -16.34
C TRP A 316 3.02 4.00 -15.15
N LEU A 317 4.30 4.33 -15.33
CA LEU A 317 5.16 4.84 -14.25
C LEU A 317 4.62 6.15 -13.64
N VAL A 318 4.05 7.04 -14.47
CA VAL A 318 3.36 8.25 -13.99
C VAL A 318 2.13 7.88 -13.16
N GLY A 319 1.27 6.99 -13.69
CA GLY A 319 0.04 6.56 -13.03
C GLY A 319 0.31 5.83 -11.71
N ALA A 320 1.29 4.93 -11.68
CA ALA A 320 1.71 4.20 -10.50
C ALA A 320 2.27 5.15 -9.41
N ALA A 321 3.06 6.16 -9.78
CA ALA A 321 3.57 7.15 -8.82
C ALA A 321 2.44 8.01 -8.21
N LEU A 322 1.45 8.40 -9.01
CA LEU A 322 0.26 9.12 -8.53
C LEU A 322 -0.61 8.25 -7.61
N TYR A 323 -0.82 6.99 -8.00
CA TYR A 323 -1.49 6.00 -7.17
C TYR A 323 -0.77 5.81 -5.83
N ARG A 324 0.56 5.63 -5.85
CA ARG A 324 1.42 5.50 -4.65
C ARG A 324 1.21 6.68 -3.72
N ALA A 325 1.21 7.90 -4.25
CA ALA A 325 1.06 9.10 -3.42
C ALA A 325 -0.27 9.17 -2.65
N VAL A 326 -1.40 8.96 -3.32
CA VAL A 326 -2.70 9.02 -2.63
C VAL A 326 -2.88 7.80 -1.71
N ASN A 327 -2.34 6.64 -2.07
CA ASN A 327 -2.36 5.46 -1.20
C ASN A 327 -1.48 5.66 0.06
N THR A 328 -0.30 6.28 -0.08
CA THR A 328 0.54 6.68 1.06
C THR A 328 -0.19 7.69 1.96
N ALA A 329 -0.91 8.66 1.39
CA ALA A 329 -1.73 9.59 2.18
C ALA A 329 -2.83 8.85 2.95
N LYS A 330 -3.51 7.87 2.33
CA LYS A 330 -4.51 7.02 2.99
C LYS A 330 -3.88 6.20 4.12
N ALA A 331 -2.71 5.59 3.87
CA ALA A 331 -1.97 4.82 4.87
C ALA A 331 -1.59 5.68 6.10
N GLN A 332 -1.20 6.94 5.90
CA GLN A 332 -0.93 7.86 7.02
C GLN A 332 -2.16 8.07 7.91
N TYR A 333 -3.37 8.10 7.34
CA TYR A 333 -4.60 8.16 8.14
C TYR A 333 -4.81 6.84 8.89
N VAL A 334 -4.63 5.69 8.23
CA VAL A 334 -4.76 4.36 8.86
C VAL A 334 -3.82 4.18 10.06
N TRP A 335 -2.57 4.62 9.95
CA TRP A 335 -1.55 4.36 10.95
C TRP A 335 -1.39 5.49 11.97
N HIS A 336 -1.67 6.75 11.59
CA HIS A 336 -1.42 7.93 12.42
C HIS A 336 -2.64 8.87 12.57
N GLY A 337 -3.81 8.44 12.10
CA GLY A 337 -5.04 9.23 12.07
C GLY A 337 -5.58 9.63 13.46
N LEU A 338 -5.22 8.91 14.53
CA LEU A 338 -5.68 9.16 15.91
C LEU A 338 -4.57 9.67 16.84
N SER A 339 -3.68 10.51 16.30
CA SER A 339 -2.59 11.11 17.06
C SER A 339 -3.04 11.97 18.25
N ASP A 340 -2.33 11.90 19.38
CA ASP A 340 -2.55 12.77 20.54
C ASP A 340 -2.06 14.19 20.27
N LEU A 341 -2.98 15.15 20.32
CA LEU A 341 -2.68 16.56 20.04
C LEU A 341 -1.94 17.25 21.18
N ARG A 342 -1.99 16.71 22.40
CA ARG A 342 -1.30 17.27 23.57
C ARG A 342 0.16 16.83 23.60
N ASN A 343 0.48 15.71 22.99
CA ASN A 343 1.85 15.21 22.86
C ASN A 343 2.13 14.68 21.44
N PRO A 344 2.11 15.56 20.43
CA PRO A 344 2.13 15.16 19.02
C PRO A 344 3.47 14.61 18.53
N ARG A 345 4.50 14.61 19.38
CA ARG A 345 5.85 14.09 19.08
C ARG A 345 6.13 12.76 19.77
N HIS A 346 5.24 12.31 20.65
CA HIS A 346 5.48 11.09 21.41
C HIS A 346 5.12 9.86 20.58
N PRO A 347 6.06 8.92 20.38
CA PRO A 347 5.87 7.84 19.40
C PRO A 347 4.72 6.90 19.76
N LYS A 348 4.47 6.70 21.06
CA LYS A 348 3.33 5.88 21.52
C LYS A 348 1.98 6.57 21.41
N ALA A 349 1.95 7.88 21.18
CA ALA A 349 0.73 8.68 21.19
C ALA A 349 0.30 9.11 19.78
N SER A 350 1.20 9.02 18.78
CA SER A 350 0.93 9.39 17.39
C SER A 350 0.66 8.21 16.44
N THR A 351 0.64 6.98 16.97
CA THR A 351 0.50 5.75 16.15
C THR A 351 -0.61 4.85 16.67
N ILE A 352 -1.37 4.28 15.73
CA ILE A 352 -2.42 3.29 15.97
C ILE A 352 -1.81 1.90 15.88
N LEU A 353 -2.11 1.07 16.88
CA LEU A 353 -1.75 -0.34 16.92
C LEU A 353 -2.97 -1.20 16.57
N TRP A 354 -2.87 -1.98 15.49
CA TRP A 354 -3.98 -2.76 14.92
C TRP A 354 -3.81 -4.26 15.19
N LEU A 355 -4.53 -4.81 16.17
CA LEU A 355 -4.29 -6.18 16.63
C LEU A 355 -5.43 -7.15 16.28
N PRO A 356 -5.11 -8.40 15.89
CA PRO A 356 -6.07 -9.51 15.95
C PRO A 356 -6.61 -9.72 17.37
N GLN A 357 -7.80 -10.29 17.48
CA GLN A 357 -8.49 -10.45 18.77
C GLN A 357 -7.71 -11.34 19.75
N GLU A 358 -7.08 -12.39 19.24
CA GLU A 358 -6.27 -13.34 20.00
C GLU A 358 -5.00 -12.71 20.58
N HIS A 359 -4.31 -11.87 19.80
CA HIS A 359 -3.13 -11.14 20.25
C HIS A 359 -3.48 -10.03 21.24
N LEU A 360 -4.69 -9.50 21.12
CA LEU A 360 -5.23 -8.50 22.04
C LEU A 360 -5.49 -9.10 23.43
N VAL A 361 -6.12 -10.27 23.50
CA VAL A 361 -6.33 -11.00 24.76
C VAL A 361 -4.99 -11.33 25.40
N ALA A 362 -4.05 -11.89 24.64
CA ALA A 362 -2.70 -12.20 25.13
C ALA A 362 -1.89 -10.97 25.58
N ALA A 363 -2.16 -9.80 24.98
CA ALA A 363 -1.50 -8.55 25.33
C ALA A 363 -2.07 -7.89 26.60
N LEU A 364 -3.38 -8.02 26.83
CA LEU A 364 -4.09 -7.36 27.93
C LEU A 364 -4.25 -8.24 29.18
N ASP A 365 -4.31 -9.56 29.04
CA ASP A 365 -4.34 -10.48 30.16
C ASP A 365 -2.98 -10.48 30.86
N ARG A 366 -2.96 -9.93 32.08
CA ARG A 366 -1.77 -9.93 32.96
C ARG A 366 -1.48 -11.30 33.59
N GLU A 367 -2.33 -12.28 33.33
CA GLU A 367 -2.20 -13.66 33.81
C GLU A 367 -1.59 -14.53 32.68
N PRO A 368 -0.57 -15.35 32.97
CA PRO A 368 -0.05 -16.31 32.00
C PRO A 368 -1.08 -17.43 31.82
N THR A 369 -2.08 -17.22 30.97
CA THR A 369 -3.00 -18.29 30.62
C THR A 369 -2.25 -19.31 29.78
N GLY A 370 -1.88 -20.42 30.42
CA GLY A 370 -1.34 -21.60 29.78
C GLY A 370 -2.41 -22.27 28.92
N THR A 371 -2.71 -21.71 27.74
CA THR A 371 -3.49 -22.40 26.72
C THR A 371 -2.53 -23.04 25.74
N LYS A 372 -2.14 -24.28 26.06
CA LYS A 372 -1.58 -25.23 25.09
C LYS A 372 -2.60 -25.43 23.96
N GLY A 373 -2.17 -25.16 22.72
CA GLY A 373 -2.62 -25.85 21.51
C GLY A 373 -4.10 -25.77 21.19
N ALA A 374 -4.54 -24.66 20.59
CA ALA A 374 -5.60 -24.76 19.60
C ALA A 374 -4.94 -25.05 18.25
N ALA A 375 -5.19 -26.23 17.69
CA ALA A 375 -4.80 -26.54 16.33
C ALA A 375 -5.60 -25.64 15.37
N HIS A 376 -4.93 -24.69 14.72
CA HIS A 376 -5.55 -23.96 13.62
C HIS A 376 -5.71 -24.93 12.44
N VAL A 377 -6.97 -25.34 12.24
CA VAL A 377 -7.40 -26.14 11.11
C VAL A 377 -7.12 -25.37 9.82
N THR A 378 -6.64 -26.10 8.82
CA THR A 378 -6.42 -25.66 7.43
C THR A 378 -7.67 -25.00 6.84
N GLU A 379 -7.79 -23.70 7.00
CA GLU A 379 -8.70 -22.86 6.23
C GLU A 379 -7.90 -21.85 5.41
N VAL A 380 -8.44 -21.53 4.24
CA VAL A 380 -7.92 -20.49 3.36
C VAL A 380 -7.72 -19.21 4.20
N PRO A 381 -6.55 -18.56 4.17
CA PRO A 381 -6.35 -17.33 4.94
C PRO A 381 -7.46 -16.33 4.63
N VAL A 382 -8.18 -15.88 5.66
CA VAL A 382 -9.17 -14.82 5.53
C VAL A 382 -8.42 -13.50 5.49
N LEU A 383 -8.71 -12.67 4.48
CA LEU A 383 -8.20 -11.31 4.42
C LEU A 383 -8.56 -10.59 5.73
N GLY A 384 -7.56 -10.08 6.46
CA GLY A 384 -7.75 -9.42 7.75
C GLY A 384 -7.65 -10.28 9.01
N THR A 385 -7.32 -11.58 8.94
CA THR A 385 -7.17 -12.43 10.16
C THR A 385 -5.71 -12.78 10.49
N ASP A 386 -4.90 -13.25 9.54
CA ASP A 386 -3.50 -13.70 9.78
C ASP A 386 -2.43 -12.68 9.35
N TRP A 387 -2.63 -11.42 9.70
CA TRP A 387 -1.79 -10.31 9.22
C TRP A 387 -0.61 -10.00 10.16
N ALA A 388 0.09 -11.03 10.66
CA ALA A 388 1.32 -10.84 11.47
C ALA A 388 2.45 -10.07 10.75
N PHE A 389 2.22 -9.65 9.50
CA PHE A 389 3.21 -9.22 8.54
C PHE A 389 3.03 -7.79 8.00
N TYR A 390 1.84 -7.19 8.10
CA TYR A 390 1.53 -5.87 7.54
C TYR A 390 1.48 -4.76 8.58
N ASP A 391 2.54 -4.63 9.35
CA ASP A 391 2.59 -3.53 10.31
C ASP A 391 1.40 -3.51 11.29
N ASN A 392 0.68 -4.62 11.49
CA ASN A 392 -0.32 -4.76 12.57
C ASN A 392 0.27 -4.52 13.97
N TYR A 393 1.58 -4.40 13.99
CA TYR A 393 2.40 -4.04 15.12
C TYR A 393 3.09 -2.69 14.88
N HIS A 394 2.49 -1.75 14.14
CA HIS A 394 3.19 -0.57 13.62
C HIS A 394 3.85 0.25 14.72
N LEU A 395 3.16 0.40 15.85
CA LEU A 395 3.79 1.02 17.02
C LEU A 395 5.00 0.23 17.54
N ILE A 396 4.89 -1.09 17.65
CA ILE A 396 6.03 -1.95 18.07
C ILE A 396 7.15 -1.89 17.03
N HIS A 397 6.82 -1.81 15.74
CA HIS A 397 7.77 -1.59 14.68
C HIS A 397 8.53 -0.26 14.86
N HIS A 398 7.84 0.84 15.14
CA HIS A 398 8.49 2.13 15.43
C HIS A 398 9.37 2.10 16.68
N LEU A 399 8.99 1.32 17.70
CA LEU A 399 9.79 1.15 18.93
C LEU A 399 10.99 0.21 18.73
N TYR A 400 10.84 -0.82 17.90
CA TYR A 400 11.85 -1.85 17.66
C TYR A 400 12.04 -2.09 16.15
N PRO A 401 12.49 -1.09 15.38
CA PRO A 401 12.50 -1.16 13.92
C PRO A 401 13.39 -2.29 13.38
N ARG A 402 14.47 -2.61 14.10
CA ARG A 402 15.40 -3.70 13.76
C ARG A 402 14.94 -5.09 14.20
N ALA A 403 13.79 -5.20 14.87
CA ALA A 403 13.25 -6.49 15.25
C ALA A 403 12.53 -7.13 14.06
N HIS A 404 12.77 -8.43 13.87
CA HIS A 404 12.06 -9.23 12.90
C HIS A 404 10.58 -9.37 13.29
N PHE A 405 9.65 -9.35 12.35
CA PHE A 405 8.20 -9.35 12.61
C PHE A 405 7.72 -10.54 13.46
N THR A 406 8.41 -11.69 13.39
CA THR A 406 8.11 -12.87 14.25
C THR A 406 8.35 -12.62 15.74
N ALA A 407 9.10 -11.57 16.10
CA ALA A 407 9.31 -11.17 17.49
C ALA A 407 8.25 -10.19 18.01
N TYR A 408 7.40 -9.65 17.13
CA TYR A 408 6.45 -8.60 17.50
C TYR A 408 5.39 -9.01 18.52
N PRO A 409 4.81 -10.23 18.50
CA PRO A 409 3.88 -10.64 19.54
C PRO A 409 4.50 -10.60 20.95
N GLU A 410 5.73 -11.07 21.11
CA GLU A 410 6.43 -11.07 22.41
C GLU A 410 6.88 -9.66 22.81
N LEU A 411 7.39 -8.86 21.86
CA LEU A 411 7.74 -7.46 22.11
C LEU A 411 6.51 -6.64 22.51
N LEU A 412 5.37 -6.90 21.88
CA LEU A 412 4.08 -6.32 22.27
C LEU A 412 3.77 -6.70 23.72
N ARG A 413 3.73 -7.99 24.04
CA ARG A 413 3.41 -8.49 25.39
C ARG A 413 4.27 -7.83 26.48
N ARG A 414 5.57 -7.63 26.20
CA ARG A 414 6.49 -6.93 27.13
C ARG A 414 6.25 -5.42 27.22
N THR A 415 5.81 -4.79 26.14
CA THR A 415 5.71 -3.33 26.05
C THR A 415 4.34 -2.82 26.46
N VAL A 416 3.27 -3.61 26.30
CA VAL A 416 1.87 -3.22 26.56
C VAL A 416 1.65 -2.54 27.91
N PRO A 417 2.19 -3.04 29.05
CA PRO A 417 2.00 -2.37 30.33
C PRO A 417 2.39 -0.90 30.30
N GLY A 418 3.48 -0.55 29.62
CA GLY A 418 3.96 0.83 29.46
C GLY A 418 3.50 1.52 28.17
N LEU A 419 2.58 0.94 27.38
CA LEU A 419 1.95 1.62 26.24
C LEU A 419 0.69 2.38 26.66
N LEU A 420 -0.11 1.78 27.54
CA LEU A 420 -1.39 2.33 27.97
C LEU A 420 -1.21 3.64 28.76
N ASP A 421 -0.15 3.74 29.56
CA ASP A 421 0.21 4.95 30.32
C ASP A 421 0.46 6.18 29.44
N TRP A 422 0.77 5.98 28.15
CA TRP A 422 1.14 7.05 27.23
C TRP A 422 0.03 7.40 26.23
N GLY A 423 -1.20 6.94 26.46
CA GLY A 423 -2.35 7.26 25.60
C GLY A 423 -2.27 6.64 24.21
N CYS A 424 -1.66 5.46 24.13
CA CYS A 424 -1.60 4.63 22.92
C CYS A 424 -2.99 4.26 22.44
N VAL A 425 -3.21 4.34 21.12
CA VAL A 425 -4.45 3.92 20.48
C VAL A 425 -4.32 2.48 20.03
N VAL A 426 -5.06 1.58 20.68
CA VAL A 426 -5.17 0.17 20.28
C VAL A 426 -6.54 -0.06 19.64
N MET A 427 -6.54 -0.61 18.43
CA MET A 427 -7.73 -0.89 17.62
C MET A 427 -7.79 -2.38 17.25
N ARG A 428 -8.99 -2.93 17.13
CA ARG A 428 -9.19 -4.25 16.54
C ARG A 428 -8.90 -4.22 15.04
N LEU A 429 -8.17 -5.23 14.58
CA LEU A 429 -7.78 -5.37 13.18
C LEU A 429 -8.98 -5.46 12.22
N ASN A 430 -10.11 -6.00 12.65
CA ASN A 430 -11.31 -6.10 11.80
C ASN A 430 -11.94 -4.75 11.43
N VAL A 431 -11.53 -3.65 12.07
CA VAL A 431 -11.94 -2.27 11.71
C VAL A 431 -10.94 -1.61 10.76
N TYR A 432 -9.76 -2.20 10.54
CA TYR A 432 -8.67 -1.64 9.72
C TYR A 432 -9.13 -1.21 8.32
N GLU A 433 -9.82 -2.10 7.60
CA GLU A 433 -10.21 -1.85 6.21
C GLU A 433 -11.25 -0.72 6.07
N THR A 434 -12.12 -0.56 7.07
CA THR A 434 -13.20 0.44 7.02
C THR A 434 -12.83 1.75 7.71
N PHE A 435 -11.79 1.77 8.55
CA PHE A 435 -11.45 2.88 9.44
C PHE A 435 -11.47 4.26 8.76
N VAL A 436 -10.69 4.42 7.68
CA VAL A 436 -10.59 5.72 7.00
C VAL A 436 -11.92 6.16 6.39
N PHE A 437 -12.68 5.20 5.85
CA PHE A 437 -14.01 5.49 5.30
C PHE A 437 -15.01 5.84 6.40
N ASP A 438 -14.96 5.16 7.54
CA ASP A 438 -15.78 5.47 8.70
C ASP A 438 -15.46 6.87 9.26
N CYS A 439 -14.18 7.28 9.27
CA CYS A 439 -13.78 8.64 9.63
C CYS A 439 -14.48 9.70 8.77
N TRP A 440 -14.57 9.44 7.46
CA TRP A 440 -15.11 10.37 6.48
C TRP A 440 -16.63 10.36 6.37
N THR A 441 -17.24 9.20 6.61
CA THR A 441 -18.71 9.06 6.58
C THR A 441 -19.37 9.41 7.89
N GLY A 442 -18.59 9.66 8.95
CA GLY A 442 -19.05 10.00 10.28
C GLY A 442 -19.56 8.80 11.09
N ASN A 443 -19.21 7.57 10.68
CA ASN A 443 -19.59 6.34 11.36
C ASN A 443 -18.64 6.08 12.55
N PHE A 444 -18.58 7.05 13.46
CA PHE A 444 -17.66 7.02 14.59
C PHE A 444 -18.02 5.95 15.60
N GLU A 445 -19.28 5.48 15.62
CA GLU A 445 -19.74 4.39 16.44
C GLU A 445 -19.03 3.09 16.09
N ARG A 446 -18.85 2.77 14.79
CA ARG A 446 -18.08 1.59 14.37
C ARG A 446 -16.61 1.68 14.76
N ILE A 447 -16.01 2.87 14.65
CA ILE A 447 -14.63 3.10 15.11
C ILE A 447 -14.54 2.92 16.63
N ALA A 448 -15.47 3.50 17.38
CA ALA A 448 -15.54 3.40 18.83
C ALA A 448 -15.74 1.96 19.31
N GLN A 449 -16.55 1.17 18.60
CA GLN A 449 -16.69 -0.25 18.87
C GLN A 449 -15.33 -0.95 18.73
N GLY A 450 -14.57 -0.65 17.68
CA GLY A 450 -13.23 -1.22 17.42
C GLY A 450 -12.12 -0.76 18.38
N LEU A 451 -12.33 0.32 19.13
CA LEU A 451 -11.36 0.86 20.06
C LEU A 451 -11.21 -0.06 21.28
N VAL A 452 -9.98 -0.47 21.55
CA VAL A 452 -9.64 -1.34 22.68
C VAL A 452 -8.95 -0.60 23.82
N THR A 453 -8.34 0.54 23.52
CA THR A 453 -7.73 1.43 24.51
C THR A 453 -8.63 1.57 25.75
N PRO A 454 -8.18 1.17 26.95
CA PRO A 454 -9.03 1.17 28.15
C PRO A 454 -9.51 2.58 28.50
N MET A 455 -10.82 2.79 28.46
CA MET A 455 -11.52 4.01 28.85
C MET A 455 -13.01 3.73 29.06
N GLY A 456 -13.71 4.65 29.72
CA GLY A 456 -15.17 4.60 29.85
C GLY A 456 -15.87 4.64 28.48
N ASP A 457 -16.95 3.88 28.34
CA ASP A 457 -17.69 3.76 27.07
C ASP A 457 -18.23 5.12 26.59
N ASP A 458 -18.64 5.97 27.52
CA ASP A 458 -19.11 7.34 27.30
C ASP A 458 -18.02 8.28 26.75
N LEU A 459 -16.74 7.98 27.01
CA LEU A 459 -15.59 8.77 26.57
C LEU A 459 -15.06 8.39 25.18
N ARG A 460 -15.43 7.22 24.64
CA ARG A 460 -14.83 6.70 23.39
C ARG A 460 -15.07 7.61 22.19
N LEU A 461 -16.30 8.11 22.04
CA LEU A 461 -16.67 8.95 20.90
C LEU A 461 -15.98 10.33 20.96
N SER A 462 -15.94 10.95 22.14
CA SER A 462 -15.25 12.24 22.32
C SER A 462 -13.75 12.09 22.14
N PHE A 463 -13.16 11.00 22.65
CA PHE A 463 -11.75 10.65 22.44
C PHE A 463 -11.40 10.55 20.95
N ILE A 464 -12.16 9.78 20.17
CA ILE A 464 -11.92 9.62 18.73
C ILE A 464 -12.01 10.96 18.01
N ARG A 465 -13.06 11.76 18.29
CA ARG A 465 -13.25 13.07 17.67
C ARG A 465 -12.12 14.04 17.99
N GLU A 466 -11.71 14.11 19.25
CA GLU A 466 -10.55 14.90 19.67
C GLU A 466 -9.29 14.47 18.92
N ARG A 467 -9.03 13.16 18.86
CA ARG A 467 -7.86 12.59 18.20
C ARG A 467 -7.83 12.81 16.70
N MET A 468 -8.96 13.09 16.03
CA MET A 468 -9.03 13.41 14.59
C MET A 468 -8.97 14.93 14.27
N ALA A 469 -9.14 15.80 15.27
CA ALA A 469 -9.16 17.25 15.09
C ALA A 469 -7.77 17.81 14.72
N PRO A 470 -7.61 18.78 13.82
CA PRO A 470 -6.29 19.27 13.42
C PRO A 470 -5.48 19.78 14.62
N LEU A 471 -4.16 19.61 14.60
CA LEU A 471 -3.26 20.09 15.65
C LEU A 471 -3.35 21.63 15.77
N PRO A 472 -3.69 22.16 16.96
CA PRO A 472 -3.75 23.60 17.18
C PRO A 472 -2.44 24.31 16.81
N GLY A 473 -2.54 25.45 16.14
CA GLY A 473 -1.39 26.24 15.67
C GLY A 473 -0.65 25.67 14.45
N HIS A 474 -1.00 24.46 13.99
CA HIS A 474 -0.33 23.78 12.85
C HIS A 474 -1.27 23.53 11.67
N ARG A 475 -2.38 24.28 11.62
CA ARG A 475 -3.42 24.15 10.60
C ARG A 475 -2.87 24.43 9.19
N SER A 476 -3.21 23.56 8.23
CA SER A 476 -2.93 23.83 6.82
C SER A 476 -3.70 25.06 6.33
N TYR A 477 -3.02 26.02 5.71
CA TYR A 477 -3.66 27.22 5.16
C TYR A 477 -4.80 26.88 4.20
N SER A 478 -4.56 26.02 3.22
CA SER A 478 -5.58 25.61 2.24
C SER A 478 -6.74 24.86 2.90
N ALA A 479 -6.48 24.09 3.96
CA ALA A 479 -7.54 23.40 4.69
C ALA A 479 -8.39 24.36 5.53
N SER A 480 -7.77 25.40 6.13
CA SER A 480 -8.51 26.46 6.84
C SER A 480 -9.47 27.25 5.94
N LEU A 481 -9.17 27.36 4.65
CA LEU A 481 -10.09 27.99 3.67
C LEU A 481 -11.36 27.16 3.42
N CYS A 482 -11.37 25.89 3.80
CA CYS A 482 -12.50 24.98 3.70
C CYS A 482 -13.40 24.99 4.94
N GLU A 483 -13.18 25.90 5.87
CA GLU A 483 -14.06 26.08 7.03
C GLU A 483 -15.36 26.82 6.62
N GLY A 484 -16.43 26.60 7.37
CA GLY A 484 -17.74 27.18 7.09
C GLY A 484 -18.58 26.44 6.03
N ARG A 485 -19.67 27.09 5.58
CA ARG A 485 -20.76 26.45 4.83
C ARG A 485 -20.32 25.86 3.48
N PHE A 486 -19.48 26.57 2.73
CA PHE A 486 -19.03 26.10 1.42
C PHE A 486 -18.21 24.81 1.53
N GLY A 487 -17.21 24.78 2.40
CA GLY A 487 -16.40 23.58 2.59
C GLY A 487 -17.15 22.43 3.24
N GLN A 488 -18.19 22.70 4.04
CA GLN A 488 -19.12 21.67 4.51
C GLN A 488 -19.90 21.06 3.34
N ALA A 489 -20.50 21.90 2.48
CA ALA A 489 -21.24 21.44 1.31
C ALA A 489 -20.37 20.63 0.34
N ALA A 490 -19.15 21.10 0.06
CA ALA A 490 -18.18 20.39 -0.77
C ALA A 490 -17.78 19.04 -0.13
N ASN A 491 -17.48 19.01 1.17
CA ASN A 491 -17.18 17.77 1.87
C ASN A 491 -18.35 16.78 1.80
N SER A 492 -19.59 17.23 2.02
CA SER A 492 -20.78 16.38 1.91
C SER A 492 -20.98 15.83 0.49
N ALA A 493 -20.68 16.62 -0.54
CA ALA A 493 -20.73 16.16 -1.93
C ALA A 493 -19.69 15.05 -2.19
N LEU A 494 -18.45 15.23 -1.72
CA LEU A 494 -17.40 14.22 -1.84
C LEU A 494 -17.75 12.94 -1.08
N VAL A 495 -18.29 13.05 0.13
CA VAL A 495 -18.76 11.89 0.92
C VAL A 495 -19.86 11.13 0.17
N ARG A 496 -20.83 11.83 -0.44
CA ARG A 496 -21.86 11.18 -1.29
C ARG A 496 -21.23 10.45 -2.47
N GLY A 497 -20.31 11.09 -3.19
CA GLY A 497 -19.60 10.46 -4.30
C GLY A 497 -18.82 9.23 -3.88
N LEU A 498 -18.13 9.29 -2.74
CA LEU A 498 -17.39 8.16 -2.20
C LEU A 498 -18.31 7.01 -1.78
N ARG A 499 -19.45 7.31 -1.15
CA ARG A 499 -20.47 6.30 -0.79
C ARG A 499 -21.00 5.56 -2.01
N LEU A 500 -21.22 6.22 -3.14
CA LEU A 500 -21.66 5.54 -4.38
C LEU A 500 -20.64 4.49 -4.85
N VAL A 501 -19.35 4.77 -4.65
CA VAL A 501 -18.29 3.82 -5.00
C VAL A 501 -18.16 2.74 -3.94
N VAL A 502 -18.27 3.05 -2.65
CA VAL A 502 -17.99 2.11 -1.54
C VAL A 502 -19.21 1.26 -1.12
N GLN A 503 -20.45 1.70 -1.36
CA GLN A 503 -21.69 1.02 -0.90
C GLN A 503 -22.29 -0.02 -1.87
N ILE A 504 -21.55 -0.51 -2.87
CA ILE A 504 -21.95 -1.75 -3.56
C ILE A 504 -21.51 -2.94 -2.69
N HIS A 505 -22.27 -3.20 -1.63
CA HIS A 505 -22.30 -4.45 -0.86
C HIS A 505 -23.73 -4.75 -0.46
#